data_AF-A0A3C0C1Z8-F1
#
_entry.id   AF-A0A3C0C1Z8-F1
#
_cell.length_a   1.000
_cell.length_b   1.000
_cell.length_c   1.000
_cell.angle_alpha   90.00
_cell.angle_beta   90.00
_cell.angle_gamma   90.00
#
_symmetry.space_group_name_H-M   'P 1'
#
loop_
_entity.id
_entity.type
_entity.pdbx_description
1 polymer ?
#
loop_
_entity_poly.entity_id
_entity_poly.type
_entity_poly.pdbx_seq_one_letter_code
_entity_poly.pdbx_strand_id
1 'polypeptide(L)'
;APENGFLVESQRGGHGYIKVIQLTFNNCDEEVVHLADLVGNAITEQESRKLLVNLQNRDVISPRERLIIEVALRSQEENGRSLFDVSPYRRDLMRAELLKKILTSLALG
;
A
#
# COMPACT_ATOMS: atom_id res chain seq x y z
N ALA A 1 28.49 11.20 -13.88
CA ALA A 1 27.15 10.64 -14.13
C ALA A 1 26.85 9.67 -12.99
N PRO A 2 25.82 9.89 -12.17
CA PRO A 2 25.48 8.94 -11.13
C PRO A 2 24.35 8.04 -11.64
N GLU A 3 24.71 6.77 -11.78
CA GLU A 3 23.89 5.59 -11.96
C GLU A 3 23.92 4.93 -10.58
N ASN A 4 22.81 4.86 -9.82
CA ASN A 4 22.60 4.03 -8.60
C ASN A 4 21.29 4.41 -7.86
N GLY A 5 20.15 3.82 -8.24
CA GLY A 5 19.02 3.61 -7.30
C GLY A 5 18.04 4.74 -7.02
N PHE A 6 17.73 5.55 -8.02
CA PHE A 6 16.83 6.70 -7.88
C PHE A 6 15.37 6.33 -7.56
N LEU A 7 14.83 7.03 -6.55
CA LEU A 7 13.41 7.28 -6.29
C LEU A 7 12.89 8.32 -7.29
N VAL A 8 12.01 7.95 -8.22
CA VAL A 8 11.40 8.93 -9.14
C VAL A 8 9.97 9.21 -8.71
N GLU A 9 9.72 10.25 -7.93
CA GLU A 9 8.35 10.78 -7.77
C GLU A 9 7.83 11.39 -9.04
N SER A 10 6.51 11.55 -9.11
CA SER A 10 5.89 12.81 -9.52
C SER A 10 4.34 12.73 -9.26
N GLN A 11 3.67 13.88 -9.06
CA GLN A 11 2.19 14.01 -9.17
C GLN A 11 1.80 15.19 -10.09
N ARG A 12 0.92 14.98 -11.09
CA ARG A 12 0.11 16.03 -11.74
C ARG A 12 -1.28 15.48 -12.04
N GLY A 13 -2.30 16.32 -11.80
CA GLY A 13 -3.72 15.97 -11.74
C GLY A 13 -4.24 14.97 -12.78
N GLY A 14 -5.21 14.18 -12.33
CA GLY A 14 -6.15 13.42 -13.15
C GLY A 14 -5.67 12.05 -13.63
N HIS A 15 -4.48 11.95 -14.25
CA HIS A 15 -4.07 10.73 -14.97
C HIS A 15 -2.53 10.62 -15.15
N GLY A 16 -1.77 10.04 -14.19
CA GLY A 16 -0.34 9.63 -14.37
C GLY A 16 0.53 9.86 -13.11
N TYR A 17 1.61 9.12 -12.80
CA TYR A 17 2.45 8.09 -13.48
C TYR A 17 3.31 7.37 -12.40
N ILE A 18 4.35 6.66 -12.84
CA ILE A 18 5.16 5.66 -12.13
C ILE A 18 6.15 6.28 -11.14
N LYS A 19 6.14 5.78 -9.89
CA LYS A 19 7.20 5.98 -8.89
C LYS A 19 8.11 4.75 -8.81
N VAL A 20 9.31 4.84 -9.39
CA VAL A 20 10.32 3.78 -9.29
C VAL A 20 11.09 3.99 -7.99
N ILE A 21 10.94 3.08 -7.04
CA ILE A 21 11.76 3.03 -5.82
C ILE A 21 12.62 1.77 -5.91
N GLN A 22 13.94 1.93 -5.92
CA GLN A 22 14.87 0.83 -5.72
C GLN A 22 15.01 0.61 -4.22
N LEU A 23 14.48 -0.51 -3.73
CA LEU A 23 14.50 -0.85 -2.32
C LEU A 23 15.78 -1.66 -2.05
N THR A 24 16.81 -0.98 -1.58
CA THR A 24 17.97 -1.64 -0.96
C THR A 24 17.75 -1.58 0.55
N PHE A 25 17.20 -2.65 1.11
CA PHE A 25 16.84 -2.70 2.53
C PHE A 25 18.02 -3.18 3.35
N ASN A 26 18.59 -2.28 4.16
CA ASN A 26 19.71 -2.58 5.06
C ASN A 26 19.29 -2.67 6.54
N ASN A 27 18.08 -2.20 6.92
CA ASN A 27 17.55 -2.24 8.29
C ASN A 27 16.01 -2.30 8.32
N CYS A 28 15.45 -3.07 9.26
CA CYS A 28 14.01 -3.33 9.44
C CYS A 28 13.17 -2.08 9.76
N ASP A 29 13.74 -1.10 10.49
CA ASP A 29 13.03 0.14 10.86
C ASP A 29 12.81 1.10 9.68
N GLU A 30 13.72 1.12 8.70
CA GLU A 30 13.59 1.93 7.48
C GLU A 30 12.55 1.35 6.51
N GLU A 31 12.40 0.02 6.49
CA GLU A 31 11.37 -0.69 5.72
C GLU A 31 9.96 -0.25 6.13
N VAL A 32 9.70 -0.19 7.44
CA VAL A 32 8.38 0.11 8.01
C VAL A 32 7.92 1.52 7.67
N VAL A 33 8.80 2.51 7.79
CA VAL A 33 8.48 3.92 7.54
C VAL A 33 8.16 4.14 6.06
N HIS A 34 8.94 3.55 5.16
CA HIS A 34 8.72 3.70 3.72
C HIS A 34 7.47 2.97 3.21
N LEU A 35 7.09 1.83 3.81
CA LEU A 35 5.84 1.14 3.47
C LEU A 35 4.61 1.96 3.84
N ALA A 36 4.65 2.68 4.97
CA ALA A 36 3.56 3.56 5.38
C ALA A 36 3.40 4.77 4.43
N ASP A 37 4.52 5.35 4.00
CA ASP A 37 4.54 6.45 3.02
C ASP A 37 4.02 6.02 1.64
N LEU A 38 4.28 4.77 1.24
CA LEU A 38 3.80 4.19 -0.02
C LEU A 38 2.27 4.13 -0.12
N VAL A 39 1.57 3.97 1.01
CA VAL A 39 0.09 3.91 1.05
C VAL A 39 -0.54 5.30 1.06
N GLY A 40 0.12 6.28 1.69
CA GLY A 40 -0.41 7.63 1.85
C GLY A 40 -1.62 7.71 2.79
N ASN A 41 -2.36 8.81 2.76
CA ASN A 41 -3.49 9.05 3.69
C ASN A 41 -4.80 8.40 3.25
N ALA A 42 -4.99 8.21 1.95
CA ALA A 42 -6.16 7.59 1.35
C ALA A 42 -5.69 6.70 0.20
N ILE A 43 -6.31 5.53 0.04
CA ILE A 43 -6.01 4.65 -1.08
C ILE A 43 -7.30 4.02 -1.58
N THR A 44 -7.54 4.09 -2.88
CA THR A 44 -8.68 3.43 -3.50
C THR A 44 -8.49 1.91 -3.52
N GLU A 45 -9.57 1.17 -3.74
CA GLU A 45 -9.50 -0.29 -3.88
C GLU A 45 -8.56 -0.70 -5.03
N GLN A 46 -8.65 -0.02 -6.18
CA GLN A 46 -7.83 -0.32 -7.34
C GLN A 46 -6.33 -0.06 -7.08
N GLU A 47 -6.00 1.06 -6.44
CA GLU A 47 -4.62 1.39 -6.07
C GLU A 47 -4.06 0.37 -5.07
N SER A 48 -4.85 -0.02 -4.07
CA SER A 48 -4.43 -1.03 -3.09
C SER A 48 -4.11 -2.37 -3.73
N ARG A 49 -4.92 -2.83 -4.70
CA ARG A 49 -4.66 -4.06 -5.45
C ARG A 49 -3.37 -3.96 -6.26
N LYS A 50 -3.15 -2.84 -6.95
CA LYS A 50 -1.91 -2.60 -7.71
C LYS A 50 -0.68 -2.61 -6.80
N LEU A 51 -0.76 -1.94 -5.65
CA LEU A 51 0.31 -1.91 -4.66
C LEU A 51 0.63 -3.33 -4.17
N LEU A 52 -0.37 -4.11 -3.78
CA LEU A 52 -0.18 -5.48 -3.30
C LEU A 52 0.42 -6.42 -4.35
N VAL A 53 0.01 -6.29 -5.62
CA VAL A 53 0.64 -7.02 -6.73
C VAL A 53 2.11 -6.63 -6.89
N ASN A 54 2.43 -5.34 -6.81
CA ASN A 54 3.81 -4.87 -6.90
C ASN A 54 4.68 -5.36 -5.74
N LEU A 55 4.14 -5.38 -4.52
CA LEU A 55 4.84 -5.92 -3.34
C LEU A 55 5.08 -7.43 -3.49
N GLN A 56 4.08 -8.18 -3.96
CA GLN A 56 4.24 -9.61 -4.21
C GLN A 56 5.28 -9.89 -5.30
N ASN A 57 5.24 -9.15 -6.42
CA ASN A 57 6.18 -9.34 -7.53
C ASN A 57 7.64 -8.99 -7.15
N ARG A 58 7.84 -8.25 -6.07
CA ARG A 58 9.16 -7.91 -5.52
C ARG A 58 9.56 -8.82 -4.35
N ASP A 59 8.80 -9.89 -4.12
CA ASP A 59 8.98 -10.83 -3.01
C ASP A 59 8.97 -10.18 -1.61
N VAL A 60 8.37 -8.98 -1.48
CA VAL A 60 8.20 -8.29 -0.19
C VAL A 60 7.09 -8.94 0.64
N ILE A 61 6.06 -9.48 -0.03
CA ILE A 61 5.01 -10.28 0.59
C ILE A 61 4.78 -11.56 -0.21
N SER A 62 4.47 -12.64 0.48
CA SER A 62 4.10 -13.91 -0.12
C SER A 62 2.70 -13.85 -0.78
N PRO A 63 2.38 -14.77 -1.70
CA PRO A 63 1.04 -14.90 -2.27
C PRO A 63 -0.04 -15.09 -1.18
N ARG A 64 0.31 -15.78 -0.09
CA ARG A 64 -0.60 -16.04 1.04
C ARG A 64 -0.91 -14.76 1.82
N GLU A 65 0.11 -13.97 2.14
CA GLU A 65 -0.07 -12.69 2.83
C GLU A 65 -0.89 -11.72 1.98
N ARG A 66 -0.60 -11.63 0.67
CA ARG A 66 -1.42 -10.82 -0.24
C ARG A 66 -2.89 -11.22 -0.17
N LEU A 67 -3.19 -12.51 -0.26
CA LEU A 67 -4.57 -12.99 -0.22
C LEU A 67 -5.27 -12.59 1.10
N ILE A 68 -4.59 -12.74 2.24
CA ILE A 68 -5.11 -12.35 3.55
C ILE A 68 -5.41 -10.84 3.59
N ILE A 69 -4.48 -10.01 3.12
CA ILE A 69 -4.66 -8.56 3.05
C ILE A 69 -5.85 -8.21 2.16
N GLU A 70 -5.94 -8.79 0.96
CA GLU A 70 -7.05 -8.52 0.03
C GLU A 70 -8.42 -8.87 0.61
N VAL A 71 -8.52 -9.98 1.36
CA VAL A 71 -9.76 -10.36 2.07
C VAL A 71 -10.10 -9.34 3.15
N ALA A 72 -9.11 -8.90 3.94
CA ALA A 72 -9.33 -7.90 4.98
C ALA A 72 -9.80 -6.55 4.41
N LEU A 73 -9.16 -6.06 3.33
CA LEU A 73 -9.56 -4.80 2.68
C LEU A 73 -10.96 -4.90 2.06
N ARG A 74 -11.32 -6.05 1.48
CA ARG A 74 -12.67 -6.26 0.93
C ARG A 74 -13.72 -6.27 2.03
N SER A 75 -13.46 -6.97 3.13
CA SER A 75 -14.38 -6.97 4.28
C SER A 75 -14.56 -5.56 4.84
N GLN A 76 -13.49 -4.77 4.95
CA GLN A 76 -13.58 -3.37 5.37
C GLN A 76 -14.44 -2.53 4.41
N GLU A 77 -14.29 -2.68 3.10
CA GLU A 77 -15.09 -1.96 2.11
C GLU A 77 -16.57 -2.38 2.16
N GLU A 78 -16.84 -3.69 2.21
CA GLU A 78 -18.21 -4.22 2.28
C GLU A 78 -18.91 -3.77 3.56
N ASN A 79 -18.25 -3.85 4.71
CA ASN A 79 -18.80 -3.39 5.98
C ASN A 79 -19.02 -1.87 5.98
N GLY A 80 -18.03 -1.11 5.48
CA GLY A 80 -18.13 0.34 5.37
C GLY A 80 -19.30 0.78 4.49
N ARG A 81 -19.55 0.07 3.38
CA ARG A 81 -20.65 0.37 2.46
C ARG A 81 -22.01 -0.08 2.98
N SER A 82 -22.11 -1.27 3.57
CA SER A 82 -23.40 -1.92 3.86
C SER A 82 -23.86 -1.79 5.31
N LEU A 83 -22.96 -2.00 6.28
CA LEU A 83 -23.30 -1.99 7.70
C LEU A 83 -23.30 -0.58 8.29
N PHE A 84 -22.39 0.27 7.80
CA PHE A 84 -22.09 1.56 8.44
C PHE A 84 -22.41 2.80 7.59
N ASP A 85 -22.82 2.62 6.33
CA ASP A 85 -23.11 3.70 5.36
C ASP A 85 -22.05 4.81 5.34
N VAL A 86 -20.78 4.41 5.37
CA VAL A 86 -19.63 5.31 5.39
C VAL A 86 -19.40 5.86 3.99
N SER A 87 -19.16 7.17 3.85
CA SER A 87 -18.88 7.79 2.55
C SER A 87 -17.65 7.17 1.86
N PRO A 88 -17.61 7.11 0.51
CA PRO A 88 -16.50 6.51 -0.23
C PRO A 88 -15.12 7.05 0.18
N TYR A 89 -14.99 8.38 0.31
CA TYR A 89 -13.75 9.01 0.74
C TYR A 89 -13.28 8.53 2.12
N ARG A 90 -14.19 8.42 3.10
CA ARG A 90 -13.84 7.91 4.43
C ARG A 90 -13.44 6.43 4.39
N ARG A 91 -14.05 5.63 3.51
CA ARG A 91 -13.63 4.23 3.32
C ARG A 91 -12.22 4.13 2.75
N ASP A 92 -11.83 5.03 1.86
CA ASP A 92 -10.46 5.11 1.34
C ASP A 92 -9.42 5.48 2.42
N LEU A 93 -9.77 6.38 3.34
CA LEU A 93 -8.95 6.68 4.53
C LEU A 93 -8.80 5.45 5.44
N MET A 94 -9.92 4.77 5.73
CA MET A 94 -9.93 3.56 6.56
C MET A 94 -9.11 2.43 5.92
N ARG A 95 -9.20 2.27 4.60
CA ARG A 95 -8.40 1.30 3.85
C ARG A 95 -6.91 1.59 3.95
N ALA A 96 -6.53 2.85 3.79
CA ALA A 96 -5.13 3.26 3.92
C ALA A 96 -4.60 2.94 5.32
N GLU A 97 -5.34 3.29 6.37
CA GLU A 97 -4.95 2.99 7.76
C GLU A 97 -4.87 1.49 8.06
N LEU A 98 -5.84 0.71 7.57
CA LEU A 98 -5.81 -0.75 7.72
C LEU A 98 -4.60 -1.35 7.00
N LEU A 99 -4.35 -0.94 5.76
CA LEU A 99 -3.23 -1.44 4.96
C LEU A 99 -1.88 -1.11 5.58
N LYS A 100 -1.69 0.14 6.06
CA LYS A 100 -0.47 0.52 6.80
C LYS A 100 -0.22 -0.40 7.98
N LYS A 101 -1.23 -0.60 8.83
CA LYS A 101 -1.11 -1.45 10.03
C LYS A 101 -0.73 -2.88 9.68
N ILE A 102 -1.33 -3.46 8.64
CA ILE A 102 -0.99 -4.82 8.24
C ILE A 102 0.44 -4.88 7.68
N LEU A 103 0.82 -3.97 6.78
CA LEU A 103 2.18 -3.96 6.22
C LEU A 103 3.25 -3.74 7.29
N THR A 104 3.02 -2.82 8.23
CA THR A 104 3.89 -2.63 9.39
C THR A 104 3.97 -3.90 10.24
N SER A 105 2.87 -4.62 10.45
CA SER A 105 2.91 -5.88 11.23
C SER A 105 3.71 -6.99 10.55
N LEU A 106 3.71 -7.04 9.21
CA LEU A 106 4.51 -8.01 8.45
C LEU A 106 6.00 -7.67 8.49
N ALA A 107 6.36 -6.39 8.48
CA ALA A 107 7.75 -5.98 8.56
C ALA A 107 8.37 -6.18 9.96
N LEU A 108 7.56 -6.25 11.02
CA LEU A 108 8.01 -6.46 12.41
C LEU A 108 8.10 -7.93 12.82
N GLY A 109 7.60 -8.87 12.00
CA GLY A 109 7.53 -10.31 12.31
C GLY A 109 8.58 -11.11 11.55
#